data_AF-A0A1V6SEZ9-F1
#
_entry.id   AF-A0A1V6SEZ9-F1
#
_cell.length_a   1.000
_cell.length_b   1.000
_cell.length_c   1.000
_cell.angle_alpha   90.00
_cell.angle_beta   90.00
_cell.angle_gamma   90.00
#
_symmetry.space_group_name_H-M   'P 1'
#
loop_
_entity.id
_entity.type
_entity.pdbx_description
1 polymer ?
#
loop_
_entity_poly.entity_id
_entity_poly.type
_entity_poly.pdbx_seq_one_letter_code
_entity_poly.pdbx_strand_id
1 'polypeptide(L)'
;MELITSITRYLSIVAILIRIVQSLPYLPEEADWNLNQNQTATHPLDYSGQWDDHIYNPSPENWRFPFYTIFLDRFVNGDPSNDNANGTQWEHILTSNEFRNGGDVLGLIDTFDYIQGMGIKGIYLAGTPYINFPWAADGYSPLDLTLLDHHFGTIEDWRTMISEAHRRGLYVLLDNTFATMGDLIGFQGFLNKSAPINPNEYDYVWKYERRYWDFQPGNEVESECPWEHPRFWDDNGSGLTTTTLGSSCRNSEFDQYGEVAAFGNYTEWEGQISKFAFVQDRLRGWRPDVLAKIKHFSCLTITMLDIDGYRVDKALQVTLDYLGEWSEHMRYCAKQVGKDNFYIPGEIVGGNSFGSLYIGRGHQTNQTISNMTEAFMMTNKTHKSDEDLFLRPAERAALDGAAFHYTLYRGLSRFLGLDGIYTAEGDPPVNFVETWNGLVETNDMVNTNTGKFDPRHLFGVTNQDVFRWPGIKNGTQKQNLGLYIASLLMPGIPIVSWGEEQDF
;
A
#
# COMPACT_ATOMS: atom_id res chain seq x y z
N MET A 1 10.49 43.68 66.16
CA MET A 1 11.70 43.90 65.35
C MET A 1 12.28 42.52 65.03
N GLU A 2 11.62 41.67 64.23
CA GLU A 2 11.23 41.88 62.81
C GLU A 2 12.43 42.48 62.04
N LEU A 3 13.06 41.82 61.07
CA LEU A 3 12.47 41.13 59.92
C LEU A 3 13.10 39.76 59.63
N ILE A 4 12.22 38.78 59.48
CA ILE A 4 12.38 37.54 58.69
C ILE A 4 11.79 37.87 57.31
N THR A 5 12.40 37.44 56.20
CA THR A 5 11.77 36.66 55.09
C THR A 5 12.55 36.74 53.78
N SER A 6 12.69 35.55 53.17
CA SER A 6 12.74 35.29 51.72
C SER A 6 13.99 35.70 50.94
N ILE A 7 14.77 34.70 50.50
CA ILE A 7 15.05 34.40 49.08
C ILE A 7 15.76 33.05 49.08
N THR A 8 14.96 31.99 48.99
CA THR A 8 15.39 30.67 48.52
C THR A 8 14.39 30.27 47.45
N ARG A 9 14.90 29.99 46.26
CA ARG A 9 14.31 29.31 45.08
C ARG A 9 14.58 30.11 43.81
N TYR A 10 15.34 29.50 42.91
CA TYR A 10 15.06 29.32 41.48
C TYR A 10 16.37 29.00 40.76
N LEU A 11 16.91 27.81 41.02
CA LEU A 11 17.69 27.07 40.03
C LEU A 11 16.71 26.10 39.37
N SER A 12 15.92 26.63 38.45
CA SER A 12 15.14 25.79 37.54
C SER A 12 16.13 25.17 36.56
N ILE A 13 16.55 23.95 36.87
CA ILE A 13 17.17 23.06 35.89
C ILE A 13 16.11 22.86 34.80
N VAL A 14 16.35 23.45 33.63
CA VAL A 14 15.63 23.12 32.40
C VAL A 14 16.01 21.67 32.09
N ALA A 15 15.24 20.73 32.64
CA ALA A 15 15.25 19.36 32.16
C ALA A 15 14.64 19.41 30.75
N ILE A 16 15.51 19.51 29.75
CA ILE A 16 15.15 19.12 28.39
C ILE A 16 14.73 17.65 28.52
N LEU A 17 13.43 17.40 28.54
CA LEU A 17 12.88 16.08 28.31
C LEU A 17 13.27 15.72 26.88
N ILE A 18 14.46 15.13 26.74
CA ILE A 18 14.83 14.39 25.55
C ILE A 18 13.78 13.29 25.48
N ARG A 19 12.76 13.47 24.64
CA ARG A 19 11.83 12.40 24.30
C ARG A 19 12.69 11.33 23.65
N ILE A 20 12.83 10.21 24.34
CA ILE A 20 13.49 9.02 23.80
C ILE A 20 12.52 8.52 22.74
N VAL A 21 12.78 8.84 21.47
CA VAL A 21 12.15 8.13 20.37
C VAL A 21 12.57 6.68 20.53
N GLN A 22 11.61 5.78 20.69
CA GLN A 22 11.92 4.36 20.68
C GLN A 22 12.03 3.94 19.21
N SER A 23 13.04 3.14 18.93
CA SER A 23 13.23 2.42 17.68
C SER A 23 13.16 0.93 18.02
N LEU A 24 12.90 0.05 17.06
CA LEU A 24 13.15 -1.39 17.23
C LEU A 24 14.60 -1.55 17.72
N PRO A 25 14.81 -2.03 18.97
CA PRO A 25 16.15 -2.28 19.47
C PRO A 25 16.78 -3.36 18.61
N TYR A 26 18.10 -3.31 18.40
CA TYR A 26 18.78 -4.43 17.78
C TYR A 26 18.70 -5.64 18.72
N LEU A 27 17.88 -6.62 18.34
CA LEU A 27 17.70 -7.88 19.02
C LEU A 27 18.47 -8.95 18.24
N PRO A 28 19.55 -9.54 18.79
CA PRO A 28 20.32 -10.57 18.11
C PRO A 28 19.48 -11.77 17.66
N GLU A 29 18.41 -12.07 18.37
CA GLU A 29 17.43 -13.12 18.04
C GLU A 29 16.58 -12.79 16.81
N GLU A 30 16.43 -11.52 16.44
CA GLU A 30 15.66 -11.07 15.28
C GLU A 30 16.56 -10.73 14.07
N ALA A 31 17.88 -10.93 14.20
CA ALA A 31 18.86 -10.49 13.21
C ALA A 31 18.63 -11.11 11.82
N ASP A 32 18.09 -12.32 11.75
CA ASP A 32 17.83 -13.03 10.50
C ASP A 32 16.59 -12.50 9.76
N TRP A 33 15.73 -11.72 10.43
CA TRP A 33 14.49 -11.15 9.86
C TRP A 33 14.50 -9.61 9.82
N ASN A 34 15.39 -8.95 10.56
CA ASN A 34 15.43 -7.50 10.67
C ASN A 34 16.21 -6.84 9.53
N LEU A 35 15.51 -6.08 8.68
CA LEU A 35 16.09 -5.35 7.56
C LEU A 35 17.08 -4.26 8.02
N ASN A 36 16.99 -3.79 9.27
CA ASN A 36 17.99 -2.92 9.87
C ASN A 36 19.18 -3.74 10.41
N GLN A 37 20.32 -3.62 9.73
CA GLN A 37 21.60 -4.21 10.12
C GLN A 37 22.46 -3.29 10.99
N ASN A 38 22.07 -2.02 11.19
CA ASN A 38 22.79 -1.10 12.07
C ASN A 38 22.50 -1.40 13.55
N GLN A 39 23.41 -2.14 14.18
CA GLN A 39 23.34 -2.51 15.61
C GLN A 39 23.42 -1.33 16.57
N THR A 40 23.90 -0.17 16.10
CA THR A 40 24.09 1.03 16.92
C THR A 40 22.99 2.07 16.71
N ALA A 41 21.98 1.77 15.89
CA ALA A 41 20.88 2.67 15.64
C ALA A 41 20.12 3.01 16.93
N THR A 42 19.87 4.30 17.13
CA THR A 42 19.10 4.80 18.28
C THR A 42 17.80 5.47 17.87
N HIS A 43 17.66 5.75 16.58
CA HIS A 43 16.49 6.35 15.95
C HIS A 43 16.14 5.56 14.67
N PRO A 44 14.86 5.44 14.28
CA PRO A 44 14.51 4.65 13.10
C PRO A 44 15.10 5.17 11.78
N LEU A 45 15.46 6.46 11.72
CA LEU A 45 16.17 7.06 10.58
C LEU A 45 17.67 6.73 10.54
N ASP A 46 18.23 6.15 11.61
CA ASP A 46 19.61 5.66 11.65
C ASP A 46 19.73 4.26 11.02
N TYR A 47 18.61 3.63 10.69
CA TYR A 47 18.59 2.27 10.18
C TYR A 47 19.33 2.17 8.85
N SER A 48 20.10 1.10 8.68
CA SER A 48 20.76 0.83 7.42
C SER A 48 20.84 -0.67 7.19
N GLY A 49 20.77 -1.05 5.92
CA GLY A 49 20.85 -2.43 5.48
C GLY A 49 21.10 -2.43 3.97
N GLN A 50 21.99 -3.31 3.53
CA GLN A 50 22.21 -3.54 2.11
C GLN A 50 22.51 -5.02 1.84
N TRP A 51 22.23 -5.43 0.62
CA TRP A 51 22.69 -6.72 0.12
C TRP A 51 24.11 -6.60 -0.42
N ASP A 52 25.09 -6.91 0.43
CA ASP A 52 26.51 -6.85 0.10
C ASP A 52 26.87 -7.77 -1.09
N ASP A 53 27.75 -7.28 -1.96
CA ASP A 53 28.24 -7.99 -3.16
C ASP A 53 27.14 -8.46 -4.14
N HIS A 54 25.95 -7.88 -4.06
CA HIS A 54 24.81 -8.19 -4.94
C HIS A 54 24.77 -7.29 -6.18
N ILE A 55 24.38 -7.88 -7.31
CA ILE A 55 24.09 -7.15 -8.55
C ILE A 55 22.57 -7.07 -8.68
N TYR A 56 22.03 -5.88 -8.42
CA TYR A 56 20.60 -5.62 -8.49
C TYR A 56 20.06 -5.88 -9.91
N ASN A 57 18.91 -6.54 -9.97
CA ASN A 57 18.22 -6.80 -11.23
C ASN A 57 17.64 -5.50 -11.81
N PRO A 58 17.95 -5.14 -13.07
CA PRO A 58 17.44 -3.92 -13.67
C PRO A 58 15.93 -4.02 -13.94
N SER A 59 15.24 -2.89 -13.88
CA SER A 59 13.83 -2.81 -14.31
C SER A 59 13.67 -3.21 -15.78
N PRO A 60 12.55 -3.82 -16.18
CA PRO A 60 12.27 -4.09 -17.58
C PRO A 60 12.06 -2.78 -18.37
N GLU A 61 12.35 -2.81 -19.67
CA GLU A 61 12.03 -1.67 -20.56
C GLU A 61 10.52 -1.40 -20.64
N ASN A 62 9.69 -2.43 -20.50
CA ASN A 62 8.24 -2.34 -20.51
C ASN A 62 7.61 -3.39 -19.57
N TRP A 63 6.68 -2.96 -18.72
CA TRP A 63 5.97 -3.79 -17.74
C TRP A 63 4.76 -4.55 -18.29
N ARG A 64 4.39 -4.35 -19.56
CA ARG A 64 3.23 -4.99 -20.21
C ARG A 64 3.50 -6.44 -20.57
N PHE A 65 3.62 -7.25 -19.53
CA PHE A 65 3.62 -8.70 -19.56
C PHE A 65 2.65 -9.22 -18.48
N PRO A 66 2.13 -10.46 -18.57
CA PRO A 66 1.17 -10.96 -17.59
C PRO A 66 1.73 -11.05 -16.16
N PHE A 67 0.90 -10.68 -15.20
CA PHE A 67 1.13 -10.79 -13.77
C PHE A 67 0.33 -11.93 -13.14
N TYR A 68 0.89 -12.49 -12.07
CA TYR A 68 0.25 -13.52 -11.26
C TYR A 68 0.28 -13.09 -9.79
N THR A 69 -0.90 -12.92 -9.21
CA THR A 69 -1.06 -12.58 -7.79
C THR A 69 -1.06 -13.84 -6.95
N ILE A 70 -0.22 -13.86 -5.92
CA ILE A 70 -0.07 -14.99 -5.00
C ILE A 70 -0.25 -14.49 -3.59
N PHE A 71 -1.02 -15.22 -2.80
CA PHE A 71 -1.10 -15.04 -1.36
C PHE A 71 -0.19 -16.07 -0.71
N LEU A 72 0.96 -15.64 -0.20
CA LEU A 72 2.08 -16.53 0.10
C LEU A 72 1.67 -17.67 1.04
N ASP A 73 1.00 -17.35 2.15
CA ASP A 73 0.49 -18.30 3.15
C ASP A 73 -0.41 -19.40 2.57
N ARG A 74 -1.09 -19.14 1.45
CA ARG A 74 -2.11 -20.03 0.87
C ARG A 74 -1.62 -20.80 -0.35
N PHE A 75 -0.36 -20.66 -0.73
CA PHE A 75 0.13 -21.16 -2.00
C PHE A 75 0.91 -22.47 -1.86
N VAL A 76 2.15 -22.42 -1.37
CA VAL A 76 3.00 -23.61 -1.18
C VAL A 76 3.80 -23.46 0.11
N ASN A 77 3.69 -24.45 1.00
CA ASN A 77 4.47 -24.57 2.22
C ASN A 77 5.77 -25.31 1.89
N GLY A 78 6.90 -24.59 1.93
CA GLY A 78 8.23 -25.11 1.62
C GLY A 78 9.05 -25.44 2.87
N ASP A 79 8.77 -24.77 3.98
CA ASP A 79 9.41 -25.01 5.28
C ASP A 79 8.39 -25.09 6.42
N PRO A 80 7.87 -26.29 6.72
CA PRO A 80 6.93 -26.48 7.83
C PRO A 80 7.50 -26.15 9.22
N SER A 81 8.81 -25.91 9.35
CA SER A 81 9.41 -25.55 10.64
C SER A 81 9.07 -24.13 11.09
N ASN A 82 8.68 -23.25 10.16
CA ASN A 82 8.28 -21.87 10.43
C ASN A 82 6.75 -21.69 10.60
N ASP A 83 5.96 -22.75 10.45
CA ASP A 83 4.48 -22.71 10.53
C ASP A 83 3.95 -22.15 11.86
N ASN A 84 4.71 -22.34 12.95
CA ASN A 84 4.36 -21.85 14.29
C ASN A 84 5.50 -20.99 14.86
N ALA A 85 6.00 -20.06 14.06
CA ALA A 85 7.21 -19.30 14.36
C ALA A 85 7.12 -18.47 15.64
N ASN A 86 5.92 -18.08 16.08
CA ASN A 86 5.73 -17.34 17.34
C ASN A 86 5.41 -18.26 18.54
N GLY A 87 5.25 -19.57 18.32
CA GLY A 87 5.08 -20.57 19.37
C GLY A 87 3.75 -20.49 20.14
N THR A 88 2.74 -19.80 19.61
CA THR A 88 1.40 -19.71 20.18
C THR A 88 0.53 -20.90 19.76
N GLN A 89 -0.59 -21.12 20.47
CA GLN A 89 -1.40 -22.33 20.30
C GLN A 89 -2.22 -22.37 19.00
N TRP A 90 -2.40 -21.25 18.32
CA TRP A 90 -3.33 -21.10 17.19
C TRP A 90 -2.74 -20.22 16.08
N GLU A 91 -1.64 -20.68 15.47
CA GLU A 91 -1.00 -20.01 14.33
C GLU A 91 -1.38 -20.72 13.04
N HIS A 92 -0.97 -21.98 12.93
CA HIS A 92 -1.17 -22.80 11.74
C HIS A 92 -2.32 -23.79 11.90
N ILE A 93 -3.41 -23.57 11.15
CA ILE A 93 -4.55 -24.47 11.08
C ILE A 93 -4.99 -24.63 9.62
N LEU A 94 -4.53 -25.71 8.97
CA LEU A 94 -4.83 -26.00 7.55
C LEU A 94 -6.31 -26.03 7.18
N THR A 95 -7.18 -26.33 8.14
CA THR A 95 -8.65 -26.41 7.90
C THR A 95 -9.36 -25.09 8.17
N SER A 96 -8.65 -24.07 8.64
CA SER A 96 -9.20 -22.75 8.88
C SER A 96 -9.02 -21.84 7.67
N ASN A 97 -10.01 -21.00 7.45
CA ASN A 97 -9.93 -19.87 6.54
C ASN A 97 -9.33 -18.60 7.20
N GLU A 98 -9.22 -18.55 8.53
CA GLU A 98 -8.75 -17.38 9.29
C GLU A 98 -7.29 -17.50 9.75
N PHE A 99 -6.84 -18.72 10.06
CA PHE A 99 -5.49 -19.01 10.55
C PHE A 99 -4.54 -19.30 9.39
N ARG A 100 -3.24 -19.34 9.70
CA ARG A 100 -2.17 -19.59 8.72
C ARG A 100 -2.25 -21.01 8.14
N ASN A 101 -1.89 -21.14 6.87
CA ASN A 101 -1.74 -22.43 6.17
C ASN A 101 -0.28 -22.76 5.86
N GLY A 102 0.66 -21.86 6.17
CA GLY A 102 2.09 -22.17 6.21
C GLY A 102 2.83 -21.98 4.90
N GLY A 103 2.22 -21.35 3.91
CA GLY A 103 2.93 -21.02 2.67
C GLY A 103 4.00 -19.94 2.88
N ASP A 104 5.15 -20.11 2.23
CA ASP A 104 6.37 -19.33 2.48
C ASP A 104 7.19 -19.10 1.19
N VAL A 105 8.26 -18.30 1.28
CA VAL A 105 9.06 -17.94 0.11
C VAL A 105 9.86 -19.10 -0.47
N LEU A 106 10.21 -20.11 0.34
CA LEU A 106 10.92 -21.29 -0.15
C LEU A 106 9.99 -22.17 -0.97
N GLY A 107 8.74 -22.35 -0.52
CA GLY A 107 7.71 -23.06 -1.26
C GLY A 107 7.36 -22.38 -2.58
N LEU A 108 7.40 -21.05 -2.63
CA LEU A 108 7.19 -20.30 -3.87
C LEU A 108 8.24 -20.63 -4.96
N ILE A 109 9.50 -20.85 -4.59
CA ILE A 109 10.59 -21.16 -5.54
C ILE A 109 10.27 -22.39 -6.39
N ASP A 110 9.69 -23.43 -5.78
CA ASP A 110 9.35 -24.69 -6.43
C ASP A 110 8.33 -24.53 -7.56
N THR A 111 7.62 -23.40 -7.60
CA THR A 111 6.56 -23.13 -8.58
C THR A 111 7.00 -22.25 -9.75
N PHE A 112 8.22 -21.69 -9.73
CA PHE A 112 8.60 -20.71 -10.74
C PHE A 112 8.60 -21.27 -12.17
N ASP A 113 8.93 -22.55 -12.35
CA ASP A 113 8.86 -23.18 -13.67
C ASP A 113 7.40 -23.33 -14.15
N TYR A 114 6.45 -23.56 -13.23
CA TYR A 114 5.02 -23.56 -13.52
C TYR A 114 4.53 -22.17 -13.92
N ILE A 115 4.87 -21.15 -13.12
CA ILE A 115 4.50 -19.75 -13.36
C ILE A 115 5.06 -19.27 -14.70
N GLN A 116 6.34 -19.54 -14.97
CA GLN A 116 6.98 -19.21 -16.24
C GLN A 116 6.36 -19.99 -17.41
N GLY A 117 5.99 -21.25 -17.20
CA GLY A 117 5.31 -22.10 -18.19
C GLY A 117 3.97 -21.54 -18.67
N MET A 118 3.28 -20.76 -17.82
CA MET A 118 2.07 -20.02 -18.19
C MET A 118 2.35 -18.75 -19.01
N GLY A 119 3.60 -18.31 -19.10
CA GLY A 119 3.99 -17.05 -19.74
C GLY A 119 3.91 -15.83 -18.83
N ILE A 120 3.72 -16.04 -17.52
CA ILE A 120 3.79 -14.97 -16.51
C ILE A 120 5.23 -14.48 -16.39
N LYS A 121 5.37 -13.16 -16.17
CA LYS A 121 6.66 -12.53 -15.84
C LYS A 121 6.62 -11.67 -14.59
N GLY A 122 5.45 -11.17 -14.19
CA GLY A 122 5.29 -10.43 -12.95
C GLY A 122 4.69 -11.31 -11.85
N ILE A 123 5.32 -11.36 -10.69
CA ILE A 123 4.75 -11.93 -9.48
C ILE A 123 4.34 -10.77 -8.59
N TYR A 124 3.07 -10.74 -8.19
CA TYR A 124 2.58 -9.83 -7.16
C TYR A 124 2.27 -10.65 -5.90
N LEU A 125 3.06 -10.45 -4.85
CA LEU A 125 2.81 -11.04 -3.54
C LEU A 125 1.78 -10.18 -2.79
N ALA A 126 0.58 -10.72 -2.60
CA ALA A 126 -0.49 -10.11 -1.82
C ALA A 126 -0.24 -10.30 -0.32
N GLY A 127 -0.43 -9.23 0.44
CA GLY A 127 -0.02 -9.13 1.84
C GLY A 127 1.41 -8.61 1.98
N THR A 128 1.69 -7.86 3.05
CA THR A 128 3.03 -7.32 3.30
C THR A 128 3.95 -8.43 3.82
N PRO A 129 5.28 -8.32 3.60
CA PRO A 129 6.23 -9.32 4.07
C PRO A 129 6.58 -9.17 5.55
N TYR A 130 6.01 -8.18 6.24
CA TYR A 130 6.45 -7.76 7.57
C TYR A 130 5.68 -8.47 8.68
N ILE A 131 6.30 -8.53 9.86
CA ILE A 131 5.78 -9.19 11.05
C ILE A 131 4.35 -8.75 11.36
N ASN A 132 3.45 -9.72 11.49
CA ASN A 132 2.04 -9.50 11.82
C ASN A 132 1.66 -10.24 13.11
N PHE A 133 0.39 -10.18 13.52
CA PHE A 133 -0.10 -11.05 14.58
C PHE A 133 0.08 -12.53 14.18
N PRO A 134 0.37 -13.43 15.13
CA PRO A 134 0.72 -14.82 14.82
C PRO A 134 -0.32 -15.56 13.95
N TRP A 135 -1.60 -15.29 14.14
CA TRP A 135 -2.69 -15.89 13.36
C TRP A 135 -3.05 -15.16 12.07
N ALA A 136 -2.51 -13.95 11.84
CA ALA A 136 -2.93 -13.08 10.76
C ALA A 136 -2.29 -13.50 9.42
N ALA A 137 -2.92 -14.48 8.78
CA ALA A 137 -2.50 -15.02 7.48
C ALA A 137 -2.46 -13.97 6.35
N ASP A 138 -3.18 -12.85 6.52
CA ASP A 138 -3.38 -11.87 5.45
C ASP A 138 -2.22 -10.92 5.17
N GLY A 139 -1.29 -10.79 6.12
CA GLY A 139 -0.14 -9.90 5.96
C GLY A 139 -0.48 -8.41 5.85
N TYR A 140 -1.74 -7.97 6.01
CA TYR A 140 -2.13 -6.56 5.75
C TYR A 140 -2.02 -5.65 6.98
N SER A 141 -1.69 -6.20 8.15
CA SER A 141 -1.72 -5.50 9.44
C SER A 141 -0.35 -5.51 10.14
N PRO A 142 0.72 -5.00 9.50
CA PRO A 142 2.07 -5.12 10.01
C PRO A 142 2.23 -4.44 11.38
N LEU A 143 2.96 -5.09 12.27
CA LEU A 143 3.28 -4.59 13.61
C LEU A 143 4.61 -3.82 13.63
N ASP A 144 5.43 -4.02 12.60
CA ASP A 144 6.71 -3.36 12.33
C ASP A 144 6.90 -3.32 10.81
N LEU A 145 7.60 -2.32 10.25
CA LEU A 145 7.82 -2.18 8.80
C LEU A 145 9.26 -2.52 8.38
N THR A 146 10.06 -3.03 9.31
CA THR A 146 11.48 -3.38 9.12
C THR A 146 11.80 -4.81 9.50
N LEU A 147 10.93 -5.46 10.28
CA LEU A 147 11.05 -6.87 10.63
C LEU A 147 10.18 -7.75 9.72
N LEU A 148 10.78 -8.70 9.01
CA LEU A 148 10.07 -9.67 8.17
C LEU A 148 9.24 -10.63 9.03
N ASP A 149 8.12 -11.12 8.51
CA ASP A 149 7.30 -12.12 9.19
C ASP A 149 8.03 -13.46 9.22
N HIS A 150 8.20 -14.02 10.41
CA HIS A 150 8.97 -15.24 10.62
C HIS A 150 8.38 -16.45 9.89
N HIS A 151 7.06 -16.46 9.66
CA HIS A 151 6.38 -17.53 8.92
C HIS A 151 6.71 -17.52 7.42
N PHE A 152 7.21 -16.40 6.87
CA PHE A 152 7.52 -16.32 5.45
C PHE A 152 8.98 -16.62 5.13
N GLY A 153 9.84 -16.73 6.14
CA GLY A 153 11.27 -17.01 5.99
C GLY A 153 12.18 -15.85 6.39
N THR A 154 13.47 -16.14 6.47
CA THR A 154 14.53 -15.19 6.81
C THR A 154 14.86 -14.25 5.64
N ILE A 155 15.64 -13.21 5.89
CA ILE A 155 16.19 -12.34 4.83
C ILE A 155 16.90 -13.15 3.76
N GLU A 156 17.63 -14.20 4.14
CA GLU A 156 18.35 -15.06 3.18
C GLU A 156 17.39 -15.88 2.31
N ASP A 157 16.28 -16.36 2.88
CA ASP A 157 15.24 -17.08 2.12
C ASP A 157 14.57 -16.15 1.10
N TRP A 158 14.24 -14.91 1.50
CA TRP A 158 13.71 -13.89 0.60
C TRP A 158 14.68 -13.55 -0.53
N ARG A 159 15.96 -13.35 -0.20
CA ARG A 159 17.05 -13.10 -1.16
C ARG A 159 17.22 -14.26 -2.14
N THR A 160 17.17 -15.49 -1.64
CA THR A 160 17.23 -16.71 -2.46
C THR A 160 16.04 -16.77 -3.42
N MET A 161 14.82 -16.54 -2.91
CA MET A 161 13.60 -16.54 -3.72
C MET A 161 13.64 -15.49 -4.83
N ILE A 162 14.03 -14.26 -4.51
CA ILE A 162 14.11 -13.16 -5.49
C ILE A 162 15.22 -13.42 -6.52
N SER A 163 16.38 -13.90 -6.08
CA SER A 163 17.46 -14.30 -7.00
C SER A 163 17.01 -15.37 -8.00
N GLU A 164 16.29 -16.39 -7.52
CA GLU A 164 15.77 -17.47 -8.37
C GLU A 164 14.65 -16.99 -9.31
N ALA A 165 13.85 -16.01 -8.88
CA ALA A 165 12.86 -15.34 -9.73
C ALA A 165 13.56 -14.57 -10.87
N HIS A 166 14.53 -13.70 -10.54
CA HIS A 166 15.29 -12.92 -11.51
C HIS A 166 16.08 -13.79 -12.49
N ARG A 167 16.68 -14.90 -12.02
CA ARG A 167 17.37 -15.88 -12.87
C ARG A 167 16.46 -16.47 -13.95
N ARG A 168 15.15 -16.51 -13.71
CA ARG A 168 14.11 -16.97 -14.66
C ARG A 168 13.46 -15.83 -15.45
N GLY A 169 13.90 -14.59 -15.26
CA GLY A 169 13.32 -13.41 -15.89
C GLY A 169 11.93 -13.06 -15.36
N LEU A 170 11.65 -13.44 -14.10
CA LEU A 170 10.48 -13.01 -13.34
C LEU A 170 10.83 -11.73 -12.56
N TYR A 171 9.82 -10.89 -12.31
CA TYR A 171 9.92 -9.66 -11.53
C TYR A 171 8.97 -9.74 -10.33
N VAL A 172 9.40 -9.26 -9.17
CA VAL A 172 8.66 -9.40 -7.91
C VAL A 172 8.18 -8.04 -7.41
N LEU A 173 6.85 -7.93 -7.25
CA LEU A 173 6.18 -6.82 -6.58
C LEU A 173 5.74 -7.25 -5.19
N LEU A 174 6.05 -6.42 -4.19
CA LEU A 174 5.54 -6.60 -2.83
C LEU A 174 4.33 -5.70 -2.58
N ASP A 175 3.36 -6.22 -1.84
CA ASP A 175 2.30 -5.39 -1.27
C ASP A 175 2.84 -4.49 -0.17
N ASN A 176 2.34 -3.25 -0.08
CA ASN A 176 2.75 -2.31 0.93
C ASN A 176 1.56 -1.52 1.50
N THR A 177 1.31 -1.73 2.80
CA THR A 177 0.22 -1.14 3.58
C THR A 177 0.70 -0.01 4.49
N PHE A 178 1.81 0.66 4.16
CA PHE A 178 2.52 1.63 5.01
C PHE A 178 1.67 2.72 5.70
N ALA A 179 0.44 3.00 5.25
CA ALA A 179 -0.43 3.99 5.87
C ALA A 179 -1.21 3.45 7.08
N THR A 180 -1.29 2.13 7.24
CA THR A 180 -1.97 1.49 8.36
C THR A 180 -1.12 0.38 8.99
N MET A 181 -1.23 0.23 10.31
CA MET A 181 -0.50 -0.76 11.12
C MET A 181 -1.49 -1.71 11.82
N GLY A 182 -1.01 -2.83 12.36
CA GLY A 182 -1.86 -3.77 13.10
C GLY A 182 -2.43 -3.20 14.39
N ASP A 183 -3.63 -3.62 14.77
CA ASP A 183 -4.47 -3.04 15.83
C ASP A 183 -3.91 -3.09 17.27
N LEU A 184 -3.01 -2.17 17.65
CA LEU A 184 -2.41 -2.13 18.99
C LEU A 184 -2.99 -1.03 19.89
N ILE A 185 -3.57 0.03 19.31
CA ILE A 185 -4.22 1.11 20.05
C ILE A 185 -5.74 1.10 19.84
N GLY A 186 -6.49 1.63 20.78
CA GLY A 186 -7.92 1.90 20.63
C GLY A 186 -8.24 3.28 21.20
N PHE A 187 -9.51 3.68 21.13
CA PHE A 187 -9.94 4.98 21.63
C PHE A 187 -10.62 4.86 22.99
N GLN A 188 -10.29 5.76 23.92
CA GLN A 188 -10.83 5.74 25.28
C GLN A 188 -12.36 5.80 25.26
N GLY A 189 -13.01 4.82 25.87
CA GLY A 189 -14.47 4.68 25.87
C GLY A 189 -15.06 3.98 24.64
N PHE A 190 -14.23 3.53 23.70
CA PHE A 190 -14.62 2.86 22.45
C PHE A 190 -13.90 1.53 22.21
N LEU A 191 -13.34 0.89 23.25
CA LEU A 191 -12.70 -0.43 23.08
C LEU A 191 -13.67 -1.56 22.70
N ASN A 192 -14.96 -1.41 23.03
CA ASN A 192 -15.99 -2.43 22.80
C ASN A 192 -17.10 -1.95 21.84
N LYS A 193 -16.90 -0.83 21.13
CA LYS A 193 -17.86 -0.24 20.20
C LYS A 193 -17.16 0.71 19.23
N SER A 194 -17.70 0.87 18.02
CA SER A 194 -17.11 1.77 17.02
C SER A 194 -17.04 3.22 17.50
N ALA A 195 -15.89 3.87 17.30
CA ALA A 195 -15.71 5.30 17.52
C ALA A 195 -16.13 6.10 16.26
N PRO A 196 -17.18 6.95 16.35
CA PRO A 196 -17.55 7.81 15.23
C PRO A 196 -16.45 8.83 14.93
N ILE A 197 -16.52 9.47 13.77
CA ILE A 197 -15.60 10.56 13.45
C ILE A 197 -15.74 11.71 14.46
N ASN A 198 -14.63 12.11 15.07
CA ASN A 198 -14.50 13.20 16.02
C ASN A 198 -13.36 14.12 15.59
N PRO A 199 -13.66 15.34 15.09
CA PRO A 199 -12.65 16.29 14.66
C PRO A 199 -11.67 16.78 15.74
N ASN A 200 -12.00 16.58 17.02
CA ASN A 200 -11.13 16.93 18.15
C ASN A 200 -10.27 15.75 18.62
N GLU A 201 -10.36 14.61 17.95
CA GLU A 201 -9.66 13.37 18.24
C GLU A 201 -9.99 12.75 19.61
N TYR A 202 -9.78 11.43 19.71
CA TYR A 202 -9.89 10.68 20.95
C TYR A 202 -8.55 10.57 21.65
N ASP A 203 -8.58 10.34 22.97
CA ASP A 203 -7.43 9.81 23.67
C ASP A 203 -7.23 8.35 23.26
N TYR A 204 -6.01 7.99 22.86
CA TYR A 204 -5.66 6.59 22.61
C TYR A 204 -5.44 5.84 23.93
N VAL A 205 -5.64 4.53 23.87
CA VAL A 205 -5.27 3.56 24.91
C VAL A 205 -4.64 2.35 24.24
N TRP A 206 -3.64 1.73 24.88
CA TRP A 206 -3.08 0.47 24.40
C TRP A 206 -4.06 -0.68 24.64
N LYS A 207 -4.25 -1.54 23.62
CA LYS A 207 -5.12 -2.72 23.71
C LYS A 207 -4.43 -3.92 24.34
N TYR A 208 -3.11 -4.03 24.12
CA TYR A 208 -2.30 -5.19 24.50
C TYR A 208 -1.07 -4.76 25.30
N GLU A 209 -0.15 -5.69 25.61
CA GLU A 209 1.18 -5.38 26.15
C GLU A 209 2.20 -5.05 25.05
N ARG A 210 2.02 -5.62 23.85
CA ARG A 210 2.85 -5.30 22.68
C ARG A 210 2.70 -3.83 22.29
N ARG A 211 3.81 -3.20 21.93
CA ARG A 211 3.89 -1.80 21.49
C ARG A 211 4.44 -1.75 20.08
N TYR A 212 4.15 -0.66 19.38
CA TYR A 212 4.91 -0.29 18.20
C TYR A 212 6.31 0.14 18.63
N TRP A 213 7.31 -0.30 17.87
CA TRP A 213 8.69 0.05 18.15
C TRP A 213 9.02 1.42 17.56
N ASP A 214 8.76 1.60 16.26
CA ASP A 214 9.21 2.78 15.51
C ASP A 214 8.21 3.94 15.45
N PHE A 215 6.98 3.73 15.93
CA PHE A 215 5.91 4.72 15.92
C PHE A 215 5.29 4.92 17.31
N GLN A 216 5.10 6.16 17.73
CA GLN A 216 4.72 6.53 19.09
C GLN A 216 3.36 7.24 19.16
N PRO A 217 2.29 6.58 19.64
CA PRO A 217 1.02 7.26 19.86
C PRO A 217 1.09 8.23 21.06
N GLY A 218 0.35 9.34 20.98
CA GLY A 218 0.36 10.40 22.00
C GLY A 218 -1.02 11.01 22.28
N ASN A 219 -1.27 11.40 23.53
CA ASN A 219 -2.53 12.04 23.96
C ASN A 219 -2.40 13.54 24.22
N GLU A 220 -1.19 14.10 24.16
CA GLU A 220 -0.99 15.53 24.32
C GLU A 220 -1.70 16.30 23.19
N VAL A 221 -2.39 17.37 23.55
CA VAL A 221 -3.15 18.20 22.63
C VAL A 221 -2.34 19.44 22.30
N GLU A 222 -2.07 19.63 21.01
CA GLU A 222 -1.59 20.90 20.49
C GLU A 222 -2.80 21.77 20.17
N SER A 223 -2.92 22.94 20.80
CA SER A 223 -4.06 23.86 20.59
C SER A 223 -4.11 24.39 19.15
N GLU A 224 -2.95 24.52 18.53
CA GLU A 224 -2.76 24.77 17.11
C GLU A 224 -1.86 23.67 16.58
N CYS A 225 -2.35 22.89 15.62
CA CYS A 225 -1.63 21.78 15.05
C CYS A 225 -0.37 22.32 14.36
N PRO A 226 0.83 21.87 14.77
CA PRO A 226 2.09 22.41 14.23
C PRO A 226 2.37 21.90 12.81
N TRP A 227 1.58 20.94 12.32
CA TRP A 227 1.68 20.35 11.00
C TRP A 227 0.49 20.76 10.14
N GLU A 228 0.75 20.98 8.85
CA GLU A 228 -0.29 21.30 7.88
C GLU A 228 -1.21 20.08 7.68
N HIS A 229 -2.53 20.30 7.74
CA HIS A 229 -3.49 19.25 7.43
C HIS A 229 -3.43 18.90 5.93
N PRO A 230 -3.70 17.64 5.56
CA PRO A 230 -3.74 17.24 4.16
C PRO A 230 -4.76 18.05 3.35
N ARG A 231 -4.50 18.18 2.06
CA ARG A 231 -5.52 18.58 1.09
C ARG A 231 -6.44 17.39 0.83
N PHE A 232 -7.73 17.59 1.05
CA PHE A 232 -8.75 16.59 0.82
C PHE A 232 -9.57 16.93 -0.42
N TRP A 233 -9.94 15.91 -1.17
CA TRP A 233 -10.72 16.03 -2.40
C TRP A 233 -12.16 15.60 -2.15
N ASP A 234 -13.10 16.20 -2.87
CA ASP A 234 -14.48 15.69 -2.87
C ASP A 234 -14.56 14.30 -3.52
N ASP A 235 -15.58 13.52 -3.16
CA ASP A 235 -15.77 12.14 -3.63
C ASP A 235 -15.95 12.05 -5.17
N ASN A 236 -16.31 13.18 -5.81
CA ASN A 236 -16.46 13.27 -7.27
C ASN A 236 -15.15 13.67 -7.97
N GLY A 237 -14.06 13.87 -7.24
CA GLY A 237 -12.77 14.31 -7.76
C GLY A 237 -12.80 15.63 -8.53
N SER A 238 -13.75 16.52 -8.21
CA SER A 238 -13.95 17.78 -8.94
C SER A 238 -13.18 18.96 -8.37
N GLY A 239 -12.77 18.87 -7.10
CA GLY A 239 -12.03 19.90 -6.41
C GLY A 239 -11.74 19.54 -4.95
N LEU A 240 -11.19 20.52 -4.23
CA LEU A 240 -10.92 20.37 -2.80
C LEU A 240 -12.21 20.46 -1.98
N THR A 241 -12.33 19.61 -0.98
CA THR A 241 -13.45 19.62 -0.03
C THR A 241 -13.08 20.34 1.27
N THR A 242 -14.08 20.93 1.93
CA THR A 242 -13.92 21.49 3.26
C THR A 242 -14.16 20.41 4.30
N THR A 243 -13.20 20.17 5.18
CA THR A 243 -13.34 19.17 6.25
C THR A 243 -13.87 19.78 7.53
N THR A 244 -14.25 18.92 8.48
CA THR A 244 -14.66 19.31 9.82
C THR A 244 -13.50 19.39 10.79
N LEU A 245 -12.26 19.13 10.35
CA LEU A 245 -11.06 19.10 11.18
C LEU A 245 -10.80 20.46 11.83
N GLY A 246 -10.54 20.44 13.13
CA GLY A 246 -10.26 21.63 13.91
C GLY A 246 -8.83 22.15 13.72
N SER A 247 -8.53 23.29 14.33
CA SER A 247 -7.15 23.82 14.36
C SER A 247 -6.23 23.02 15.28
N SER A 248 -6.77 22.27 16.26
CA SER A 248 -6.00 21.46 17.20
C SER A 248 -5.77 20.05 16.70
N CYS A 249 -4.69 19.41 17.14
CA CYS A 249 -4.46 17.99 16.90
C CYS A 249 -3.72 17.32 18.06
N ARG A 250 -3.69 15.98 18.07
CA ARG A 250 -2.88 15.20 19.00
C ARG A 250 -1.45 15.16 18.53
N ASN A 251 -0.52 15.38 19.46
CA ASN A 251 0.90 15.11 19.25
C ASN A 251 1.12 13.60 19.25
N SER A 252 0.78 12.96 18.13
CA SER A 252 0.73 11.50 17.96
C SER A 252 1.21 11.13 16.56
N GLU A 253 1.91 10.00 16.44
CA GLU A 253 2.28 9.42 15.13
C GLU A 253 1.10 8.71 14.45
N PHE A 254 -0.04 8.61 15.14
CA PHE A 254 -1.27 8.00 14.64
C PHE A 254 -2.38 9.03 14.57
N ASP A 255 -3.27 8.85 13.60
CA ASP A 255 -4.52 9.60 13.54
C ASP A 255 -5.51 9.04 14.57
N GLN A 256 -6.16 9.93 15.33
CA GLN A 256 -7.07 9.54 16.42
C GLN A 256 -8.49 10.09 16.19
N TYR A 257 -8.88 10.28 14.93
CA TYR A 257 -10.16 10.89 14.54
C TYR A 257 -11.37 9.94 14.63
N GLY A 258 -11.18 8.64 14.81
CA GLY A 258 -12.26 7.65 14.86
C GLY A 258 -12.03 6.49 13.90
N GLU A 259 -13.10 5.78 13.59
CA GLU A 259 -13.06 4.51 12.86
C GLU A 259 -14.13 4.46 11.77
N VAL A 260 -13.79 3.86 10.64
CA VAL A 260 -14.73 3.55 9.57
C VAL A 260 -14.71 2.07 9.24
N ALA A 261 -15.83 1.55 8.74
CA ALA A 261 -15.91 0.19 8.24
C ALA A 261 -15.08 0.04 6.94
N ALA A 262 -14.73 -1.20 6.56
CA ALA A 262 -14.07 -1.47 5.27
C ALA A 262 -14.92 -1.00 4.07
N PHE A 263 -16.24 -1.13 4.21
CA PHE A 263 -17.24 -0.69 3.25
C PHE A 263 -18.34 0.04 4.01
N GLY A 264 -18.75 1.22 3.54
CA GLY A 264 -19.75 2.00 4.23
C GLY A 264 -20.12 3.28 3.50
N ASN A 265 -21.01 4.04 4.13
CA ASN A 265 -21.42 5.36 3.65
C ASN A 265 -20.70 6.43 4.47
N TYR A 266 -19.48 6.74 4.05
CA TYR A 266 -18.64 7.82 4.55
C TYR A 266 -17.88 8.40 3.36
N THR A 267 -17.40 9.64 3.50
CA THR A 267 -16.68 10.35 2.44
C THR A 267 -15.25 9.82 2.27
N GLU A 268 -14.66 9.97 1.09
CA GLU A 268 -13.32 9.45 0.80
C GLU A 268 -12.26 10.02 1.77
N TRP A 269 -12.39 11.31 2.13
CA TRP A 269 -11.47 11.96 3.05
C TRP A 269 -11.58 11.45 4.49
N GLU A 270 -12.77 11.03 4.96
CA GLU A 270 -12.93 10.41 6.28
C GLU A 270 -12.18 9.07 6.35
N GLY A 271 -12.15 8.31 5.25
CA GLY A 271 -11.37 7.08 5.13
C GLY A 271 -9.86 7.31 5.19
N GLN A 272 -9.37 8.49 4.81
CA GLN A 272 -7.95 8.84 4.80
C GLN A 272 -7.36 9.16 6.18
N ILE A 273 -8.20 9.44 7.18
CA ILE A 273 -7.78 9.90 8.52
C ILE A 273 -8.27 9.00 9.65
N SER A 274 -9.01 7.93 9.34
CA SER A 274 -9.61 7.05 10.33
C SER A 274 -8.92 5.68 10.33
N LYS A 275 -9.10 4.95 11.45
CA LYS A 275 -8.76 3.52 11.48
C LYS A 275 -9.57 2.79 10.43
N PHE A 276 -8.92 1.88 9.72
CA PHE A 276 -9.56 1.06 8.71
C PHE A 276 -10.21 -0.17 9.33
N ALA A 277 -11.48 -0.41 8.99
CA ALA A 277 -12.25 -1.60 9.33
C ALA A 277 -12.25 -1.98 10.83
N PHE A 278 -12.02 -1.00 11.71
CA PHE A 278 -11.90 -1.19 13.17
C PHE A 278 -10.71 -2.06 13.62
N VAL A 279 -9.84 -2.48 12.70
CA VAL A 279 -8.77 -3.48 12.95
C VAL A 279 -7.40 -3.04 12.47
N GLN A 280 -7.26 -1.78 12.06
CA GLN A 280 -5.98 -1.24 11.62
C GLN A 280 -5.78 0.22 12.01
N ASP A 281 -4.61 0.51 12.55
CA ASP A 281 -4.26 1.78 13.16
C ASP A 281 -3.70 2.70 12.07
N ARG A 282 -4.28 3.89 11.92
CA ARG A 282 -3.89 4.84 10.88
C ARG A 282 -2.64 5.61 11.30
N LEU A 283 -1.55 5.43 10.58
CA LEU A 283 -0.38 6.30 10.74
C LEU A 283 -0.71 7.69 10.21
N ARG A 284 -0.26 8.71 10.94
CA ARG A 284 -0.36 10.12 10.56
C ARG A 284 0.68 10.44 9.49
N GLY A 285 0.56 9.80 8.33
CA GLY A 285 1.56 9.87 7.24
C GLY A 285 1.71 11.26 6.62
N TRP A 286 0.75 12.16 6.87
CA TRP A 286 0.86 13.57 6.49
C TRP A 286 1.78 14.39 7.42
N ARG A 287 2.23 13.82 8.54
CA ARG A 287 3.27 14.41 9.38
C ARG A 287 4.65 14.15 8.73
N PRO A 288 5.47 15.18 8.46
CA PRO A 288 6.70 15.02 7.68
C PRO A 288 7.72 14.02 8.26
N ASP A 289 7.80 13.89 9.58
CA ASP A 289 8.70 12.98 10.27
C ASP A 289 8.19 11.53 10.31
N VAL A 290 6.87 11.31 10.38
CA VAL A 290 6.27 9.98 10.16
C VAL A 290 6.51 9.53 8.72
N LEU A 291 6.29 10.44 7.77
CA LEU A 291 6.58 10.22 6.34
C LEU A 291 8.06 9.89 6.10
N ALA A 292 8.99 10.57 6.77
CA ALA A 292 10.41 10.29 6.67
C ALA A 292 10.74 8.84 7.07
N LYS A 293 10.16 8.34 8.17
CA LYS A 293 10.34 6.93 8.61
C LYS A 293 9.81 5.95 7.57
N ILE A 294 8.58 6.17 7.09
CA ILE A 294 7.93 5.28 6.11
C ILE A 294 8.73 5.20 4.79
N LYS A 295 9.20 6.36 4.29
CA LYS A 295 10.09 6.45 3.13
C LYS A 295 11.38 5.66 3.35
N HIS A 296 11.99 5.82 4.52
CA HIS A 296 13.22 5.13 4.89
C HIS A 296 13.06 3.61 4.90
N PHE A 297 12.02 3.10 5.58
CA PHE A 297 11.76 1.65 5.69
C PHE A 297 11.44 0.99 4.35
N SER A 298 10.65 1.68 3.51
CA SER A 298 10.35 1.18 2.16
C SER A 298 11.62 1.16 1.30
N CYS A 299 12.51 2.16 1.41
CA CYS A 299 13.79 2.14 0.72
C CYS A 299 14.71 1.01 1.21
N LEU A 300 14.76 0.72 2.52
CA LEU A 300 15.51 -0.41 3.06
C LEU A 300 15.08 -1.75 2.46
N THR A 301 13.78 -1.93 2.21
CA THR A 301 13.27 -3.16 1.59
C THR A 301 13.81 -3.31 0.15
N ILE A 302 13.88 -2.21 -0.62
CA ILE A 302 14.47 -2.21 -1.97
C ILE A 302 15.95 -2.62 -1.91
N THR A 303 16.74 -2.02 -1.01
CA THR A 303 18.19 -2.28 -0.91
C THR A 303 18.52 -3.62 -0.24
N MET A 304 17.63 -4.17 0.57
CA MET A 304 17.87 -5.44 1.25
C MET A 304 17.42 -6.65 0.46
N LEU A 305 16.35 -6.51 -0.35
CA LEU A 305 15.68 -7.64 -1.01
C LEU A 305 15.69 -7.59 -2.53
N ASP A 306 16.08 -6.47 -3.17
CA ASP A 306 16.11 -6.33 -4.65
C ASP A 306 14.73 -6.46 -5.35
N ILE A 307 13.66 -6.04 -4.67
CA ILE A 307 12.30 -6.04 -5.26
C ILE A 307 12.20 -5.12 -6.48
N ASP A 308 11.24 -5.37 -7.38
CA ASP A 308 11.14 -4.65 -8.65
C ASP A 308 9.99 -3.61 -8.69
N GLY A 309 9.13 -3.63 -7.69
CA GLY A 309 8.02 -2.70 -7.55
C GLY A 309 7.26 -2.85 -6.24
N TYR A 310 6.33 -1.92 -6.01
CA TYR A 310 5.38 -1.97 -4.91
C TYR A 310 3.95 -1.94 -5.43
N ARG A 311 3.08 -2.81 -4.93
CA ARG A 311 1.63 -2.59 -4.98
C ARG A 311 1.24 -1.82 -3.73
N VAL A 312 0.64 -0.64 -3.89
CA VAL A 312 0.17 0.18 -2.76
C VAL A 312 -1.23 -0.29 -2.35
N ASP A 313 -1.32 -0.88 -1.16
CA ASP A 313 -2.58 -1.28 -0.54
C ASP A 313 -3.42 -0.06 -0.14
N LYS A 314 -4.74 -0.15 -0.31
CA LYS A 314 -5.69 0.90 0.10
C LYS A 314 -5.27 2.29 -0.36
N ALA A 315 -4.79 2.41 -1.60
CA ALA A 315 -4.12 3.61 -2.06
C ALA A 315 -4.99 4.87 -1.93
N LEU A 316 -6.31 4.75 -2.11
CA LEU A 316 -7.26 5.87 -1.92
C LEU A 316 -7.40 6.34 -0.46
N GLN A 317 -6.99 5.53 0.50
CA GLN A 317 -6.94 5.92 1.92
C GLN A 317 -5.61 6.55 2.31
N VAL A 318 -4.64 6.59 1.40
CA VAL A 318 -3.44 7.41 1.55
C VAL A 318 -3.79 8.80 1.03
N THR A 319 -3.47 9.84 1.80
CA THR A 319 -3.67 11.21 1.32
C THR A 319 -2.81 11.45 0.07
N LEU A 320 -3.39 12.15 -0.90
CA LEU A 320 -2.86 12.16 -2.26
C LEU A 320 -1.44 12.72 -2.37
N ASP A 321 -1.17 13.83 -1.68
CA ASP A 321 0.14 14.49 -1.71
C ASP A 321 1.23 13.64 -1.04
N TYR A 322 0.87 12.99 0.06
CA TYR A 322 1.73 12.03 0.74
C TYR A 322 2.09 10.88 -0.20
N LEU A 323 1.11 10.26 -0.86
CA LEU A 323 1.40 9.16 -1.78
C LEU A 323 2.32 9.59 -2.94
N GLY A 324 2.13 10.80 -3.47
CA GLY A 324 3.02 11.37 -4.48
C GLY A 324 4.46 11.53 -3.99
N GLU A 325 4.65 12.07 -2.78
CA GLU A 325 5.98 12.25 -2.17
C GLU A 325 6.66 10.92 -1.83
N TRP A 326 5.90 9.94 -1.32
CA TRP A 326 6.43 8.60 -1.07
C TRP A 326 6.86 7.94 -2.38
N SER A 327 6.04 8.01 -3.42
CA SER A 327 6.33 7.38 -4.71
C SER A 327 7.50 8.06 -5.45
N GLU A 328 7.65 9.38 -5.32
CA GLU A 328 8.85 10.10 -5.75
C GLU A 328 10.12 9.52 -5.08
N HIS A 329 10.07 9.34 -3.76
CA HIS A 329 11.20 8.81 -2.99
C HIS A 329 11.51 7.34 -3.33
N MET A 330 10.50 6.51 -3.58
CA MET A 330 10.71 5.11 -3.97
C MET A 330 11.44 5.01 -5.30
N ARG A 331 11.03 5.81 -6.29
CA ARG A 331 11.72 5.87 -7.59
C ARG A 331 13.14 6.41 -7.44
N TYR A 332 13.37 7.37 -6.55
CA TYR A 332 14.72 7.85 -6.24
C TYR A 332 15.60 6.72 -5.66
N CYS A 333 15.10 5.99 -4.67
CA CYS A 333 15.80 4.87 -4.04
C CYS A 333 16.11 3.75 -5.05
N ALA A 334 15.11 3.34 -5.83
CA ALA A 334 15.26 2.34 -6.88
C ALA A 334 16.35 2.72 -7.92
N LYS A 335 16.41 4.00 -8.33
CA LYS A 335 17.46 4.50 -9.23
C LYS A 335 18.87 4.40 -8.64
N GLN A 336 19.03 4.51 -7.31
CA GLN A 336 20.35 4.34 -6.68
C GLN A 336 20.92 2.93 -6.86
N VAL A 337 20.04 1.93 -7.03
CA VAL A 337 20.40 0.53 -7.27
C VAL A 337 20.22 0.12 -8.74
N GLY A 338 20.11 1.08 -9.67
CA GLY A 338 20.05 0.81 -11.11
C GLY A 338 18.67 0.38 -11.64
N LYS A 339 17.60 0.53 -10.85
CA LYS A 339 16.22 0.27 -11.27
C LYS A 339 15.57 1.55 -11.82
N ASP A 340 15.76 1.80 -13.11
CA ASP A 340 15.31 3.04 -13.77
C ASP A 340 13.82 3.09 -14.10
N ASN A 341 13.10 1.97 -14.03
CA ASN A 341 11.68 1.88 -14.36
C ASN A 341 10.91 1.14 -13.26
N PHE A 342 11.13 1.51 -12.00
CA PHE A 342 10.46 0.90 -10.84
C PHE A 342 8.94 1.09 -10.92
N TYR A 343 8.17 0.05 -10.62
CA TYR A 343 6.72 0.01 -10.84
C TYR A 343 5.91 0.15 -9.55
N ILE A 344 4.98 1.11 -9.54
CA ILE A 344 4.17 1.45 -8.34
C ILE A 344 2.68 1.51 -8.69
N PRO A 345 2.00 0.38 -8.98
CA PRO A 345 0.54 0.35 -9.07
C PRO A 345 -0.09 0.46 -7.68
N GLY A 346 -1.36 0.89 -7.62
CA GLY A 346 -2.08 0.98 -6.34
C GLY A 346 -3.51 0.47 -6.41
N GLU A 347 -4.06 0.13 -5.27
CA GLU A 347 -5.43 -0.30 -5.13
C GLU A 347 -6.41 0.88 -5.21
N ILE A 348 -7.24 0.89 -6.26
CA ILE A 348 -8.22 1.94 -6.52
C ILE A 348 -9.62 1.31 -6.55
N VAL A 349 -10.22 1.12 -5.36
CA VAL A 349 -11.56 0.51 -5.23
C VAL A 349 -12.67 1.48 -5.65
N GLY A 350 -12.46 2.78 -5.45
CA GLY A 350 -13.42 3.84 -5.76
C GLY A 350 -13.77 3.99 -7.25
N GLY A 351 -14.55 5.02 -7.55
CA GLY A 351 -14.90 5.40 -8.92
C GLY A 351 -13.71 5.94 -9.71
N ASN A 352 -13.77 5.84 -11.03
CA ASN A 352 -12.72 6.39 -11.90
C ASN A 352 -12.56 7.92 -11.73
N SER A 353 -13.62 8.66 -11.35
CA SER A 353 -13.53 10.09 -11.04
C SER A 353 -12.55 10.43 -9.91
N PHE A 354 -12.63 9.70 -8.79
CA PHE A 354 -11.70 9.93 -7.66
C PHE A 354 -10.35 9.25 -7.94
N GLY A 355 -10.37 8.07 -8.57
CA GLY A 355 -9.16 7.34 -8.95
C GLY A 355 -8.26 8.10 -9.92
N SER A 356 -8.82 8.91 -10.82
CA SER A 356 -8.04 9.73 -11.75
C SER A 356 -7.15 10.76 -11.05
N LEU A 357 -7.51 11.18 -9.83
CA LEU A 357 -6.66 12.05 -9.02
C LEU A 357 -5.35 11.36 -8.64
N TYR A 358 -5.33 10.03 -8.53
CA TYR A 358 -4.19 9.22 -8.05
C TYR A 358 -3.30 8.69 -9.17
N ILE A 359 -3.84 8.51 -10.38
CA ILE A 359 -3.10 7.92 -11.49
C ILE A 359 -2.20 8.96 -12.17
N GLY A 360 -0.91 8.65 -12.27
CA GLY A 360 0.11 9.53 -12.84
C GLY A 360 0.18 10.86 -12.11
N ARG A 361 0.29 11.95 -12.89
CA ARG A 361 0.25 13.32 -12.39
C ARG A 361 -1.14 13.77 -11.90
N GLY A 362 -2.16 12.94 -12.11
CA GLY A 362 -3.51 13.14 -11.60
C GLY A 362 -4.33 14.16 -12.40
N HIS A 363 -5.60 13.87 -12.61
CA HIS A 363 -6.58 14.76 -13.25
C HIS A 363 -7.83 14.90 -12.39
N GLN A 364 -8.36 16.11 -12.29
CA GLN A 364 -9.74 16.37 -11.84
C GLN A 364 -10.74 15.96 -12.91
N THR A 365 -12.00 15.78 -12.54
CA THR A 365 -13.06 15.41 -13.51
C THR A 365 -13.31 16.44 -14.61
N ASN A 366 -12.98 17.72 -14.39
CA ASN A 366 -13.03 18.76 -15.42
C ASN A 366 -11.73 18.85 -16.26
N GLN A 367 -10.68 18.11 -15.90
CA GLN A 367 -9.38 18.08 -16.57
C GLN A 367 -9.27 16.84 -17.46
N THR A 368 -9.92 16.85 -18.61
CA THR A 368 -9.91 15.71 -19.55
C THR A 368 -9.18 16.01 -20.86
N ILE A 369 -8.72 14.94 -21.50
CA ILE A 369 -7.99 15.00 -22.77
C ILE A 369 -8.84 14.34 -23.85
N SER A 370 -9.76 15.11 -24.43
CA SER A 370 -10.74 14.61 -25.40
C SER A 370 -10.14 14.24 -26.77
N ASN A 371 -8.92 14.68 -27.09
CA ASN A 371 -8.23 14.29 -28.31
C ASN A 371 -7.29 13.10 -28.05
N MET A 372 -7.70 11.93 -28.52
CA MET A 372 -6.94 10.69 -28.35
C MET A 372 -5.51 10.75 -28.94
N THR A 373 -5.32 11.45 -30.07
CA THR A 373 -3.98 11.62 -30.66
C THR A 373 -3.09 12.49 -29.77
N GLU A 374 -3.65 13.52 -29.15
CA GLU A 374 -2.94 14.33 -28.16
C GLU A 374 -2.55 13.47 -26.95
N ALA A 375 -3.48 12.67 -26.43
CA ALA A 375 -3.23 11.78 -25.30
C ALA A 375 -2.05 10.81 -25.57
N PHE A 376 -2.03 10.16 -26.73
CA PHE A 376 -0.95 9.25 -27.12
C PHE A 376 0.41 9.94 -27.35
N MET A 377 0.43 11.24 -27.66
CA MET A 377 1.66 12.02 -27.85
C MET A 377 2.17 12.69 -26.56
N MET A 378 1.47 12.50 -25.44
CA MET A 378 1.88 13.08 -24.17
C MET A 378 3.22 12.54 -23.69
N THR A 379 3.97 13.43 -23.04
CA THR A 379 5.22 13.14 -22.36
C THR A 379 5.22 13.77 -20.97
N ASN A 380 6.26 13.51 -20.19
CA ASN A 380 6.46 14.17 -18.89
C ASN A 380 6.64 15.70 -19.01
N LYS A 381 7.01 16.22 -20.19
CA LYS A 381 7.13 17.65 -20.51
C LYS A 381 5.86 18.26 -21.09
N THR A 382 4.85 17.45 -21.37
CA THR A 382 3.57 17.98 -21.85
C THR A 382 2.93 18.74 -20.70
N HIS A 383 2.96 20.06 -20.80
CA HIS A 383 2.21 21.00 -19.99
C HIS A 383 1.20 21.64 -20.95
N LYS A 384 -0.10 21.37 -20.78
CA LYS A 384 -1.12 21.96 -21.65
C LYS A 384 -1.06 23.46 -21.42
N SER A 385 -0.63 24.19 -22.44
CA SER A 385 0.03 25.48 -22.32
C SER A 385 -0.88 26.66 -21.95
N ASP A 386 -1.94 26.48 -21.17
CA ASP A 386 -2.66 27.60 -20.53
C ASP A 386 -3.40 27.27 -19.22
N GLU A 387 -3.72 26.02 -18.84
CA GLU A 387 -4.59 25.77 -17.66
C GLU A 387 -4.36 24.39 -17.02
N ASP A 388 -3.35 24.26 -16.16
CA ASP A 388 -3.34 23.36 -14.99
C ASP A 388 -3.83 21.90 -15.21
N LEU A 389 -3.53 21.26 -16.35
CA LEU A 389 -4.08 19.94 -16.72
C LEU A 389 -3.81 18.84 -15.68
N PHE A 390 -2.74 18.99 -14.91
CA PHE A 390 -2.32 17.99 -13.93
C PHE A 390 -2.26 18.58 -12.53
N LEU A 391 -2.53 17.74 -11.53
CA LEU A 391 -2.52 18.14 -10.13
C LEU A 391 -1.12 18.36 -9.54
N ARG A 392 -0.10 17.80 -10.18
CA ARG A 392 1.27 17.72 -9.68
C ARG A 392 2.29 17.47 -10.80
N PRO A 393 3.59 17.72 -10.57
CA PRO A 393 4.61 17.46 -11.57
C PRO A 393 4.89 15.96 -11.74
N ALA A 394 5.58 15.59 -12.82
CA ALA A 394 5.79 14.21 -13.22
C ALA A 394 6.54 13.37 -12.17
N GLU A 395 7.54 13.94 -11.53
CA GLU A 395 8.34 13.30 -10.48
C GLU A 395 7.50 12.84 -9.28
N ARG A 396 6.36 13.51 -9.03
CA ARG A 396 5.43 13.19 -7.95
C ARG A 396 4.25 12.33 -8.38
N ALA A 397 4.31 11.70 -9.55
CA ALA A 397 3.27 10.76 -9.99
C ALA A 397 2.97 9.74 -8.87
N ALA A 398 1.73 9.72 -8.40
CA ALA A 398 1.36 9.00 -7.19
C ALA A 398 1.27 7.49 -7.47
N LEU A 399 0.48 7.08 -8.46
CA LEU A 399 0.42 5.70 -8.91
C LEU A 399 0.76 5.57 -10.39
N ASP A 400 1.39 4.47 -10.76
CA ASP A 400 1.69 4.13 -12.14
C ASP A 400 0.49 3.55 -12.90
N GLY A 401 -0.55 3.15 -12.17
CA GLY A 401 -1.77 2.53 -12.67
C GLY A 401 -2.55 1.86 -11.54
N ALA A 402 -3.71 1.29 -11.87
CA ALA A 402 -4.48 0.48 -10.93
C ALA A 402 -3.88 -0.93 -10.81
N ALA A 403 -3.69 -1.43 -9.60
CA ALA A 403 -3.17 -2.77 -9.30
C ALA A 403 -4.13 -3.92 -9.65
N PHE A 404 -5.42 -3.60 -9.66
CA PHE A 404 -6.52 -4.38 -10.20
C PHE A 404 -7.59 -3.37 -10.59
N HIS A 405 -7.96 -3.30 -11.87
CA HIS A 405 -8.79 -2.21 -12.35
C HIS A 405 -10.27 -2.40 -12.00
N TYR A 406 -10.68 -1.91 -10.82
CA TYR A 406 -12.04 -2.12 -10.30
C TYR A 406 -13.15 -1.55 -11.20
N THR A 407 -12.93 -0.43 -11.90
CA THR A 407 -13.86 0.06 -12.94
C THR A 407 -14.12 -0.96 -14.05
N LEU A 408 -13.06 -1.62 -14.57
CA LEU A 408 -13.24 -2.69 -15.55
C LEU A 408 -13.95 -3.88 -14.92
N TYR A 409 -13.55 -4.31 -13.72
CA TYR A 409 -14.18 -5.42 -13.00
C TYR A 409 -15.69 -5.20 -12.79
N ARG A 410 -16.09 -3.99 -12.42
CA ARG A 410 -17.49 -3.55 -12.30
C ARG A 410 -18.24 -3.59 -13.64
N GLY A 411 -17.59 -3.16 -14.72
CA GLY A 411 -18.10 -3.30 -16.09
C GLY A 411 -18.29 -4.76 -16.51
N LEU A 412 -17.27 -5.59 -16.29
CA LEU A 412 -17.26 -7.03 -16.58
C LEU A 412 -18.35 -7.76 -15.79
N SER A 413 -18.52 -7.45 -14.51
CA SER A 413 -19.54 -8.05 -13.66
C SER A 413 -20.94 -7.88 -14.23
N ARG A 414 -21.27 -6.65 -14.67
CA ARG A 414 -22.54 -6.35 -15.35
C ARG A 414 -22.65 -7.05 -16.70
N PHE A 415 -21.60 -7.00 -17.51
CA PHE A 415 -21.56 -7.63 -18.84
C PHE A 415 -21.76 -9.15 -18.76
N LEU A 416 -21.16 -9.81 -17.77
CA LEU A 416 -21.25 -11.25 -17.53
C LEU A 416 -22.56 -11.66 -16.80
N GLY A 417 -23.48 -10.71 -16.62
CA GLY A 417 -24.84 -10.96 -16.12
C GLY A 417 -24.91 -11.15 -14.61
N LEU A 418 -24.16 -10.35 -13.84
CA LEU A 418 -24.45 -10.12 -12.43
C LEU A 418 -25.38 -8.91 -12.29
N ASP A 419 -26.50 -9.12 -11.60
CA ASP A 419 -27.49 -8.09 -11.30
C ASP A 419 -27.04 -7.25 -10.11
N GLY A 420 -27.08 -5.92 -10.23
CA GLY A 420 -26.75 -5.01 -9.13
C GLY A 420 -26.30 -3.62 -9.59
N ILE A 421 -26.26 -2.67 -8.64
CA ILE A 421 -25.72 -1.33 -8.88
C ILE A 421 -24.20 -1.41 -8.68
N TYR A 422 -23.51 -1.90 -9.70
CA TYR A 422 -22.04 -2.00 -9.72
C TYR A 422 -21.40 -0.82 -10.45
N THR A 423 -22.03 0.36 -10.50
CA THR A 423 -21.42 1.52 -11.16
C THR A 423 -20.91 2.47 -10.09
N ALA A 424 -19.65 2.88 -10.19
CA ALA A 424 -19.10 3.94 -9.36
C ALA A 424 -18.99 5.25 -10.17
N GLU A 425 -18.82 6.36 -9.47
CA GLU A 425 -18.76 7.70 -10.08
C GLU A 425 -17.63 7.79 -11.12
N GLY A 426 -17.95 8.32 -12.30
CA GLY A 426 -17.00 8.47 -13.41
C GLY A 426 -16.60 7.18 -14.13
N ASP A 427 -17.15 6.02 -13.77
CA ASP A 427 -16.91 4.80 -14.53
C ASP A 427 -17.41 4.97 -15.98
N PRO A 428 -16.58 4.72 -17.00
CA PRO A 428 -16.99 4.79 -18.39
C PRO A 428 -17.98 3.67 -18.75
N PRO A 429 -18.67 3.77 -19.90
CA PRO A 429 -19.68 2.80 -20.33
C PRO A 429 -19.17 1.36 -20.43
N VAL A 430 -20.08 0.38 -20.34
CA VAL A 430 -19.81 -1.07 -20.53
C VAL A 430 -19.73 -1.43 -22.01
N ASN A 431 -18.89 -0.71 -22.73
CA ASN A 431 -18.44 -1.00 -24.09
C ASN A 431 -16.92 -0.86 -24.03
N PHE A 432 -16.17 -1.96 -24.11
CA PHE A 432 -14.74 -1.96 -23.76
C PHE A 432 -13.86 -1.02 -24.60
N VAL A 433 -14.30 -0.66 -25.81
CA VAL A 433 -13.62 0.38 -26.61
C VAL A 433 -13.86 1.78 -26.02
N GLU A 434 -15.11 2.07 -25.65
CA GLU A 434 -15.48 3.32 -24.97
C GLU A 434 -14.91 3.37 -23.54
N THR A 435 -14.86 2.24 -22.84
CA THR A 435 -14.18 2.08 -21.55
C THR A 435 -12.73 2.50 -21.68
N TRP A 436 -11.99 1.92 -22.63
CA TRP A 436 -10.60 2.27 -22.86
C TRP A 436 -10.42 3.75 -23.19
N ASN A 437 -11.23 4.29 -24.11
CA ASN A 437 -11.14 5.69 -24.47
C ASN A 437 -11.39 6.61 -23.26
N GLY A 438 -12.42 6.31 -22.47
CA GLY A 438 -12.72 7.06 -21.24
C GLY A 438 -11.57 7.02 -20.24
N LEU A 439 -10.93 5.86 -20.04
CA LEU A 439 -9.76 5.75 -19.17
C LEU A 439 -8.59 6.61 -19.68
N VAL A 440 -8.31 6.62 -20.98
CA VAL A 440 -7.24 7.46 -21.56
C VAL A 440 -7.58 8.95 -21.45
N GLU A 441 -8.84 9.33 -21.59
CA GLU A 441 -9.30 10.71 -21.45
C GLU A 441 -9.16 11.23 -20.00
N THR A 442 -9.37 10.35 -19.02
CA THR A 442 -9.42 10.72 -17.59
C THR A 442 -8.15 10.41 -16.82
N ASN A 443 -7.33 9.44 -17.22
CA ASN A 443 -6.16 9.03 -16.46
C ASN A 443 -4.86 9.42 -17.18
N ASP A 444 -3.86 9.88 -16.42
CA ASP A 444 -2.54 10.19 -16.98
C ASP A 444 -1.72 8.91 -17.21
N MET A 445 -1.76 8.41 -18.45
CA MET A 445 -1.09 7.18 -18.89
C MET A 445 0.41 7.37 -19.20
N VAL A 446 1.00 8.51 -18.85
CA VAL A 446 2.44 8.75 -19.07
C VAL A 446 3.25 8.04 -17.99
N ASN A 447 4.17 7.16 -18.41
CA ASN A 447 5.15 6.60 -17.51
C ASN A 447 6.18 7.67 -17.14
N THR A 448 6.20 8.07 -15.87
CA THR A 448 7.09 9.12 -15.37
C THR A 448 8.58 8.76 -15.49
N ASN A 449 8.91 7.48 -15.42
CA ASN A 449 10.29 7.00 -15.54
C ASN A 449 10.83 7.18 -16.96
N THR A 450 10.01 6.88 -17.98
CA THR A 450 10.43 6.90 -19.39
C THR A 450 9.99 8.16 -20.14
N GLY A 451 9.04 8.91 -19.59
CA GLY A 451 8.43 10.10 -20.19
C GLY A 451 7.54 9.80 -21.41
N LYS A 452 7.10 8.56 -21.60
CA LYS A 452 6.31 8.11 -22.76
C LYS A 452 4.91 7.67 -22.33
N PHE A 453 3.95 7.75 -23.25
CA PHE A 453 2.66 7.08 -23.11
C PHE A 453 2.86 5.56 -22.96
N ASP A 454 2.44 5.03 -21.82
CA ASP A 454 2.66 3.64 -21.41
C ASP A 454 1.58 3.25 -20.39
N PRO A 455 0.47 2.65 -20.85
CA PRO A 455 -0.64 2.29 -19.99
C PRO A 455 -0.29 1.06 -19.16
N ARG A 456 -0.25 1.25 -17.84
CA ARG A 456 0.22 0.27 -16.86
C ARG A 456 -0.84 -0.09 -15.83
N HIS A 457 -2.11 -0.05 -16.23
CA HIS A 457 -3.19 -0.63 -15.43
C HIS A 457 -3.16 -2.16 -15.52
N LEU A 458 -3.38 -2.82 -14.39
CA LEU A 458 -3.56 -4.27 -14.31
C LEU A 458 -5.04 -4.64 -14.47
N PHE A 459 -5.34 -5.43 -15.48
CA PHE A 459 -6.68 -5.86 -15.87
C PHE A 459 -6.84 -7.35 -15.62
N GLY A 460 -7.77 -7.71 -14.74
CA GLY A 460 -8.08 -9.09 -14.38
C GLY A 460 -9.58 -9.26 -14.12
N VAL A 461 -9.99 -10.49 -13.83
CA VAL A 461 -11.40 -10.84 -13.57
C VAL A 461 -11.70 -11.11 -12.11
N THR A 462 -10.71 -11.56 -11.34
CA THR A 462 -10.78 -11.71 -9.89
C THR A 462 -9.43 -11.36 -9.27
N ASN A 463 -9.45 -11.09 -7.98
CA ASN A 463 -8.30 -10.90 -7.12
C ASN A 463 -8.58 -11.56 -5.76
N GLN A 464 -7.77 -11.28 -4.75
CA GLN A 464 -7.92 -11.81 -3.39
C GLN A 464 -9.15 -11.26 -2.63
N ASP A 465 -9.70 -10.12 -3.03
CA ASP A 465 -10.77 -9.40 -2.30
C ASP A 465 -12.17 -9.61 -2.89
N VAL A 466 -12.25 -10.22 -4.07
CA VAL A 466 -13.52 -10.48 -4.77
C VAL A 466 -13.77 -11.98 -4.93
N PHE A 467 -15.03 -12.32 -5.22
CA PHE A 467 -15.44 -13.71 -5.34
C PHE A 467 -14.77 -14.41 -6.53
N ARG A 468 -14.51 -15.70 -6.39
CA ARG A 468 -14.05 -16.56 -7.49
C ARG A 468 -15.21 -16.91 -8.40
N TRP A 469 -15.06 -16.64 -9.70
CA TRP A 469 -16.10 -16.88 -10.69
C TRP A 469 -16.60 -18.34 -10.74
N PRO A 470 -15.77 -19.40 -10.61
CA PRO A 470 -16.25 -20.79 -10.62
C PRO A 470 -17.27 -21.09 -9.51
N GLY A 471 -17.29 -20.29 -8.44
CA GLY A 471 -18.27 -20.40 -7.36
C GLY A 471 -19.71 -20.03 -7.73
N ILE A 472 -19.96 -19.48 -8.93
CA ILE A 472 -21.31 -19.11 -9.40
C ILE A 472 -21.78 -19.93 -10.61
N LYS A 473 -23.07 -19.83 -10.93
CA LYS A 473 -23.68 -20.53 -12.08
C LYS A 473 -23.00 -20.13 -13.40
N ASN A 474 -22.54 -21.12 -14.16
CA ASN A 474 -21.76 -20.96 -15.40
C ASN A 474 -20.49 -20.12 -15.18
N GLY A 475 -19.95 -20.16 -13.97
CA GLY A 475 -18.83 -19.35 -13.49
C GLY A 475 -17.58 -19.45 -14.35
N THR A 476 -17.11 -20.67 -14.60
CA THR A 476 -15.94 -20.94 -15.43
C THR A 476 -16.06 -20.33 -16.84
N GLN A 477 -17.21 -20.47 -17.50
CA GLN A 477 -17.42 -19.89 -18.83
C GLN A 477 -17.43 -18.36 -18.79
N LYS A 478 -18.00 -17.77 -17.73
CA LYS A 478 -17.97 -16.31 -17.51
C LYS A 478 -16.55 -15.81 -17.24
N GLN A 479 -15.79 -16.52 -16.41
CA GLN A 479 -14.38 -16.22 -16.13
C GLN A 479 -13.56 -16.21 -17.42
N ASN A 480 -13.67 -17.27 -18.23
CA ASN A 480 -12.94 -17.39 -19.49
C ASN A 480 -13.27 -16.26 -20.48
N LEU A 481 -14.55 -15.86 -20.55
CA LEU A 481 -14.95 -14.71 -21.37
C LEU A 481 -14.39 -13.39 -20.79
N GLY A 482 -14.41 -13.21 -19.48
CA GLY A 482 -13.83 -12.04 -18.83
C GLY A 482 -12.32 -11.94 -19.03
N LEU A 483 -11.59 -13.06 -18.91
CA LEU A 483 -10.15 -13.15 -19.13
C LEU A 483 -9.80 -12.83 -20.59
N TYR A 484 -10.61 -13.30 -21.54
CA TYR A 484 -10.45 -12.91 -22.94
C TYR A 484 -10.54 -11.38 -23.12
N ILE A 485 -11.53 -10.75 -22.49
CA ILE A 485 -11.71 -9.29 -22.58
C ILE A 485 -10.56 -8.55 -21.89
N ALA A 486 -10.25 -8.89 -20.64
CA ALA A 486 -9.22 -8.24 -19.85
C ALA A 486 -7.82 -8.39 -20.48
N SER A 487 -7.49 -9.58 -21.00
CA SER A 487 -6.15 -9.87 -21.49
C SER A 487 -5.92 -9.52 -22.95
N LEU A 488 -6.95 -9.54 -23.81
CA LEU A 488 -6.79 -9.35 -25.26
C LEU A 488 -7.40 -8.06 -25.81
N LEU A 489 -8.38 -7.46 -25.11
CA LEU A 489 -9.02 -6.22 -25.58
C LEU A 489 -8.47 -4.99 -24.87
N MET A 490 -8.11 -5.10 -23.59
CA MET A 490 -7.68 -3.94 -22.80
C MET A 490 -6.18 -3.65 -23.01
N PRO A 491 -5.80 -2.43 -23.46
CA PRO A 491 -4.39 -2.06 -23.68
C PRO A 491 -3.63 -1.76 -22.37
N GLY A 492 -3.45 -2.77 -21.52
CA GLY A 492 -2.67 -2.69 -20.28
C GLY A 492 -1.99 -4.01 -19.94
N ILE A 493 -1.95 -4.33 -18.65
CA ILE A 493 -1.21 -5.47 -18.10
C ILE A 493 -2.23 -6.53 -17.69
N PRO A 494 -2.23 -7.74 -18.28
CA PRO A 494 -3.08 -8.82 -17.79
C PRO A 494 -2.65 -9.25 -16.38
N ILE A 495 -3.60 -9.48 -15.48
CA ILE A 495 -3.34 -10.07 -14.17
C ILE A 495 -4.28 -11.23 -13.91
N VAL A 496 -3.74 -12.30 -13.33
CA VAL A 496 -4.46 -13.51 -12.93
C VAL A 496 -4.14 -13.80 -11.46
N SER A 497 -5.15 -14.16 -10.67
CA SER A 497 -4.98 -14.56 -9.27
C SER A 497 -4.79 -16.07 -9.15
N TRP A 498 -4.00 -16.51 -8.15
CA TRP A 498 -3.65 -17.92 -8.01
C TRP A 498 -4.87 -18.85 -7.99
N GLY A 499 -4.80 -19.96 -8.72
CA GLY A 499 -5.87 -20.96 -8.83
C GLY A 499 -6.93 -20.66 -9.88
N GLU A 500 -7.01 -19.43 -10.42
CA GLU A 500 -7.94 -19.13 -11.53
C GLU A 500 -7.69 -20.04 -12.74
N GLU A 501 -6.42 -20.34 -13.02
CA GLU A 501 -5.97 -21.17 -14.13
C GLU A 501 -6.33 -22.66 -13.96
N GLN A 502 -6.77 -23.04 -12.76
CA GLN A 502 -7.18 -24.40 -12.39
C GLN A 502 -8.71 -24.53 -12.26
N ASP A 503 -9.49 -23.52 -12.67
CA ASP A 503 -10.94 -23.45 -12.45
C ASP A 503 -11.34 -23.53 -10.95
N PHE A 504 -10.46 -23.05 -10.05
CA PHE A 504 -10.64 -23.08 -8.60
C PHE A 504 -11.52 -21.94 -8.06
#